data_AF-A0A9C8UJ55-F1
#
_entry.id   AF-A0A9C8UJ55-F1
#
_cell.length_a   1.000
_cell.length_b   1.000
_cell.length_c   1.000
_cell.angle_alpha   90.00
_cell.angle_beta   90.00
_cell.angle_gamma   90.00
#
_symmetry.space_group_name_H-M   'P 1'
#
loop_
_entity.id
_entity.type
_entity.pdbx_description
1 polymer ?
#
loop_
_entity_poly.entity_id
_entity_poly.type
_entity_poly.pdbx_seq_one_letter_code
_entity_poly.pdbx_strand_id
1 'polypeptide(L)' 'GTEAGQFQEAGYSAVICGPGDIAQAHQPNEYIEVSQFEAGHSFMRDLITRLSA' A
#
# COMPACT_ATOMS: atom_id res chain seq x y z
N GLY A 1 -11.30 6.73 -4.93
CA GLY A 1 -10.03 7.22 -5.52
C GLY A 1 -9.01 7.32 -4.40
N THR A 2 -7.75 7.58 -4.73
CA THR A 2 -6.68 7.81 -3.76
C THR A 2 -6.04 9.18 -3.98
N GLU A 3 -5.24 9.62 -3.01
CA GLU A 3 -4.54 10.89 -3.04
C GLU A 3 -3.34 10.91 -4.01
N ALA A 4 -2.96 9.74 -4.58
CA ALA A 4 -1.84 9.66 -5.52
C ALA A 4 -2.02 10.57 -6.74
N GLY A 5 -3.25 10.78 -7.22
CA GLY A 5 -3.53 11.71 -8.31
C GLY A 5 -3.15 13.15 -7.96
N GLN A 6 -3.50 13.60 -6.75
CA GLN A 6 -3.14 14.95 -6.27
C GLN A 6 -1.62 15.10 -6.11
N PHE A 7 -0.93 14.05 -5.67
CA PHE A 7 0.53 14.06 -5.58
C PHE A 7 1.21 14.09 -6.96
N GLN A 8 0.66 13.37 -7.94
CA GLN A 8 1.12 13.44 -9.33
C GLN A 8 0.92 14.84 -9.91
N GLU A 9 -0.24 15.47 -9.67
CA GLU A 9 -0.50 16.86 -10.05
C GLU A 9 0.49 17.85 -9.42
N ALA A 10 0.93 17.58 -8.19
CA ALA A 10 1.97 18.35 -7.52
C ALA A 10 3.41 18.03 -7.97
N GLY A 11 3.60 17.16 -8.96
CA GLY A 11 4.90 16.82 -9.55
C GLY A 11 5.65 15.68 -8.88
N TYR A 12 5.03 14.95 -7.95
CA TYR A 12 5.65 13.80 -7.31
C TYR A 12 5.40 12.51 -8.12
N SER A 13 6.41 11.63 -8.16
CA SER A 13 6.19 10.25 -8.58
C SER A 13 5.45 9.51 -7.45
N ALA A 14 4.21 9.10 -7.68
CA ALA A 14 3.37 8.43 -6.70
C ALA A 14 2.91 7.05 -7.19
N VAL A 15 2.95 6.07 -6.28
CA VAL A 15 2.45 4.71 -6.48
C VAL A 15 1.50 4.36 -5.34
N ILE A 16 0.42 3.64 -5.65
CA ILE A 16 -0.45 3.01 -4.63
C ILE A 16 -0.06 1.55 -4.53
N CYS A 17 0.28 1.11 -3.32
CA CYS A 17 0.57 -0.28 -3.01
C CYS A 17 0.17 -0.61 -1.58
N GLY A 18 -0.08 -1.88 -1.32
CA GLY A 18 -0.47 -2.41 -0.01
C GLY A 18 -0.73 -3.90 -0.11
N PRO A 19 -0.75 -4.62 1.02
CA PRO A 19 -1.04 -6.05 1.04
C PRO A 19 -2.54 -6.33 0.84
N GLY A 20 -2.87 -7.57 0.48
CA GLY A 20 -4.24 -8.01 0.23
C GLY A 20 -4.63 -7.98 -1.26
N ASP A 21 -5.93 -8.00 -1.52
CA ASP A 21 -6.52 -7.90 -2.87
C ASP A 21 -7.54 -6.77 -2.91
N ILE A 22 -7.35 -5.82 -3.84
CA ILE A 22 -8.25 -4.67 -4.00
C ILE A 22 -9.63 -5.08 -4.52
N ALA A 23 -9.75 -6.22 -5.20
CA ALA A 23 -11.02 -6.69 -5.75
C ALA A 23 -12.06 -7.01 -4.66
N GLN A 24 -11.63 -7.25 -3.42
CA GLN A 24 -12.52 -7.50 -2.28
C GLN A 24 -12.85 -6.24 -1.46
N ALA A 25 -12.18 -5.11 -1.72
CA ALA A 25 -12.40 -3.88 -0.96
C ALA A 25 -13.84 -3.39 -1.11
N HIS A 26 -14.40 -2.86 -0.03
CA HIS A 26 -15.80 -2.39 0.04
C HIS A 26 -16.85 -3.46 -0.27
N GLN A 27 -16.52 -4.74 -0.08
CA GLN A 27 -17.47 -5.85 -0.17
C GLN A 27 -17.82 -6.38 1.23
N PRO A 28 -18.97 -7.06 1.41
CA PRO A 28 -19.27 -7.76 2.65
C PRO A 28 -18.17 -8.77 3.00
N ASN A 29 -17.84 -8.88 4.29
CA ASN A 29 -16.79 -9.75 4.82
C ASN A 29 -15.38 -9.45 4.27
N GLU A 30 -15.09 -8.19 3.96
CA GLU A 30 -13.74 -7.72 3.63
C GLU A 30 -12.74 -8.16 4.71
N TYR A 31 -11.66 -8.81 4.28
CA TYR A 31 -10.61 -9.31 5.14
C TYR A 31 -9.24 -9.22 4.48
N ILE A 32 -8.21 -9.48 5.29
CA ILE A 32 -6.86 -9.72 4.86
C ILE A 32 -6.31 -10.89 5.67
N GLU A 33 -5.53 -11.77 5.04
CA GLU A 33 -4.86 -12.84 5.78
C GLU A 33 -3.77 -12.26 6.68
N VAL A 34 -3.58 -12.86 7.86
CA VAL A 34 -2.52 -12.45 8.79
C VAL A 34 -1.15 -12.49 8.09
N SER A 35 -0.91 -13.48 7.24
CA SER A 35 0.32 -13.60 6.45
C SER A 35 0.50 -12.46 5.43
N GLN A 36 -0.58 -11.96 4.83
CA GLN A 36 -0.54 -10.81 3.92
C GLN A 36 -0.23 -9.52 4.69
N PHE A 37 -0.84 -9.34 5.87
CA PHE A 37 -0.54 -8.22 6.75
C PHE A 37 0.96 -8.19 7.12
N GLU A 38 1.51 -9.32 7.57
CA GLU A 38 2.93 -9.39 7.95
C GLU A 38 3.87 -9.18 6.76
N ALA A 39 3.52 -9.67 5.58
CA ALA A 39 4.29 -9.42 4.36
C ALA A 39 4.31 -7.92 4.00
N GLY A 40 3.16 -7.24 4.05
CA GLY A 40 3.07 -5.80 3.82
C GLY A 40 3.84 -5.00 4.87
N HIS A 41 3.75 -5.40 6.13
CA HIS A 41 4.52 -4.78 7.22
C HIS A 41 6.04 -4.93 7.01
N SER A 42 6.51 -6.11 6.60
CA SER A 42 7.93 -6.31 6.26
C SER A 42 8.36 -5.42 5.09
N PHE A 43 7.58 -5.39 4.01
CA PHE A 43 7.87 -4.55 2.86
C PHE A 43 8.05 -3.08 3.24
N MET A 44 7.18 -2.52 4.09
CA MET A 44 7.29 -1.12 4.53
C MET A 44 8.57 -0.87 5.34
N ARG A 45 8.97 -1.80 6.22
CA ARG A 45 10.24 -1.68 6.97
C ARG A 45 11.45 -1.73 6.04
N ASP A 46 11.44 -2.62 5.06
CA ASP A 46 12.52 -2.75 4.08
C ASP A 46 12.63 -1.49 3.20
N LEU A 47 11.48 -0.92 2.81
CA LEU A 47 11.42 0.33 2.05
C LEU A 47 12.00 1.51 2.85
N ILE A 48 11.61 1.66 4.12
CA ILE A 48 12.17 2.70 5.01
C ILE A 48 13.68 2.52 5.11
N THR A 49 14.14 1.31 5.42
CA THR A 49 15.57 0.98 5.55
C THR A 49 16.36 1.35 4.30
N ARG A 50 15.79 1.04 3.12
CA ARG A 50 16.43 1.34 1.83
C ARG A 50 16.51 2.84 1.53
N LEU A 51 15.51 3.62 1.93
CA LEU A 51 15.42 5.06 1.60
C LEU A 51 16.03 5.98 2.66
N SER A 52 16.29 5.46 3.87
CA SER A 52 16.92 6.23 4.95
C SER A 52 18.45 6.04 5.05
N ALA A 53 19.03 5.22 4.17
CA ALA A 53 20.49 5.02 4.05
C ALA A 53 21.10 6.05 3.10
#